data_AF-A0A542ZDZ2-F1
#
_entry.id   AF-A0A542ZDZ2-F1
#
_cell.length_a   1.000
_cell.length_b   1.000
_cell.length_c   1.000
_cell.angle_alpha   90.00
_cell.angle_beta   90.00
_cell.angle_gamma   90.00
#
_symmetry.space_group_name_H-M   'P 1'
#
loop_
_entity.id
_entity.type
_entity.pdbx_description
1 polymer ?
#
loop_
_entity_poly.entity_id
_entity_poly.type
_entity_poly.pdbx_seq_one_letter_code
_entity_poly.pdbx_strand_id
1 'polypeptide(L)'
;MAPHARGEVNEVPVHSVLLDTRNARHEPVQTQPETIASLLGDPAIARSIVALAEDICEYGIDPSSLPILEPKGKGWRVLEGNRRFTVLKCLANPDLIVESALVDEKTAKRLRKKFTDLAKKNPAPTKVAAVITEDREYADHLIELKHTNQAQHRGAGTMTWDAAAKIRHDQEVASRSTRRPRGSSPQARRASGVLDLLASIASGNANLSALIANARKHGLTTLGRLLGKPEHQERLGVRIDKARDYFVEKLVSDEALLRAFTKVLGQLGSEHLNSRVINTNANLEGYLNRISSDLPAPGDYLTSDSDSDEDSPVDDEPGSPGEPDRDTSGGGDHPNPDGDPEPDPKPKPRPKPDITQPFAGLHLHTAGTKTQQVLAELQALRIDRQPYSCVVMTRVFIELFVGEVLNSLKGLGEPVTHALKKEDLGPRVARCLELLEGRGVSPRARKFPAIHDHLSNGAGELSVAYMHSYVHRTDYYADREAVRNQTRHYQPFLEALDLYVANAQNRAAGHPASELE
;
A
#
# COMPACT_ATOMS: atom_id res chain seq x y z
N MET A 1 -3.11 -14.00 42.93
CA MET A 1 -2.35 -15.20 42.52
C MET A 1 -1.36 -14.77 41.45
N ALA A 2 -0.06 -15.02 41.65
CA ALA A 2 0.93 -14.79 40.61
C ALA A 2 0.58 -15.67 39.40
N PRO A 3 0.52 -15.14 38.17
CA PRO A 3 0.35 -16.01 37.02
C PRO A 3 1.62 -16.86 36.91
N HIS A 4 1.50 -18.15 37.22
CA HIS A 4 2.49 -19.14 36.82
C HIS A 4 2.79 -18.94 35.33
N ALA A 5 4.07 -19.02 34.94
CA ALA A 5 4.49 -18.83 33.56
C ALA A 5 3.66 -19.77 32.67
N ARG A 6 2.75 -19.19 31.86
CA ARG A 6 1.80 -19.95 31.01
C ARG A 6 2.47 -20.56 29.77
N GLY A 7 3.79 -20.47 29.67
CA GLY A 7 4.60 -21.11 28.63
C GLY A 7 6.08 -21.00 28.96
N GLU A 8 6.84 -21.98 28.49
CA GLU A 8 8.29 -22.06 28.70
C GLU A 8 9.04 -21.88 27.38
N VAL A 9 10.18 -21.19 27.42
CA VAL A 9 11.05 -21.07 26.25
C VAL A 9 12.03 -22.21 26.23
N ASN A 10 11.95 -23.07 25.21
CA ASN A 10 12.81 -24.24 25.05
C ASN A 10 13.32 -24.34 23.62
N GLU A 11 14.53 -24.89 23.44
CA GLU A 11 15.00 -25.27 22.11
C GLU A 11 14.38 -26.60 21.68
N VAL A 12 13.76 -26.62 20.49
CA VAL A 12 13.15 -27.83 19.94
C VAL A 12 13.80 -28.24 18.61
N PRO A 13 13.97 -29.55 18.34
CA PRO A 13 14.40 -30.02 17.03
C PRO A 13 13.34 -29.78 15.95
N VAL A 14 13.73 -29.16 14.83
CA VAL A 14 12.83 -28.81 13.71
C VAL A 14 12.10 -30.03 13.13
N HIS A 15 12.78 -31.18 13.09
CA HIS A 15 12.19 -32.41 12.56
C HIS A 15 11.04 -32.96 13.43
N SER A 16 11.05 -32.67 14.73
CA SER A 16 10.03 -33.12 15.69
C SER A 16 8.80 -32.20 15.75
N VAL A 17 8.81 -31.09 15.02
CA VAL A 17 7.70 -30.13 14.99
C VAL A 17 6.81 -30.40 13.78
N LEU A 18 5.50 -30.53 13.98
CA LEU A 18 4.49 -30.67 12.94
C LEU A 18 3.87 -29.31 12.63
N LEU A 19 3.70 -29.00 11.34
CA LEU A 19 2.94 -27.81 10.91
C LEU A 19 1.47 -27.94 11.33
N ASP A 20 0.84 -26.83 11.66
CA ASP A 20 -0.62 -26.81 11.85
C ASP A 20 -1.33 -27.00 10.53
N THR A 21 -2.16 -28.04 10.42
CA THR A 21 -2.97 -28.29 9.23
C THR A 21 -4.21 -27.40 9.17
N ARG A 22 -4.53 -26.68 10.27
CA ARG A 22 -5.63 -25.71 10.38
C ARG A 22 -5.14 -24.26 10.51
N ASN A 23 -4.09 -23.90 9.78
CA ASN A 23 -3.52 -22.56 9.85
C ASN A 23 -4.45 -21.50 9.24
N ALA A 24 -4.59 -20.33 9.88
CA ALA A 24 -5.45 -19.24 9.41
C ALA A 24 -5.09 -18.66 8.02
N ARG A 25 -3.98 -19.07 7.40
CA ARG A 25 -3.53 -18.62 6.07
C ARG A 25 -3.97 -19.51 4.91
N HIS A 26 -4.56 -20.67 5.18
CA HIS A 26 -5.08 -21.56 4.15
C HIS A 26 -6.27 -22.37 4.66
N GLU A 27 -7.06 -22.94 3.74
CA GLU A 27 -8.12 -23.86 4.14
C GLU A 27 -7.57 -25.06 4.91
N PRO A 28 -8.32 -25.60 5.89
CA PRO A 28 -7.92 -26.79 6.63
C PRO A 28 -7.56 -27.96 5.71
N VAL A 29 -6.41 -28.57 5.96
CA VAL A 29 -5.92 -29.76 5.25
C VAL A 29 -5.72 -30.92 6.21
N GLN A 30 -5.43 -32.11 5.69
CA GLN A 30 -5.29 -33.32 6.51
C GLN A 30 -3.84 -33.72 6.72
N THR A 31 -2.96 -33.41 5.77
CA THR A 31 -1.57 -33.92 5.76
C THR A 31 -0.51 -32.83 5.80
N GLN A 32 0.71 -33.19 6.24
CA GLN A 32 1.86 -32.27 6.23
C GLN A 32 2.27 -31.85 4.81
N PRO A 33 2.34 -32.75 3.80
CA PRO A 33 2.60 -32.36 2.41
C PRO A 33 1.55 -31.39 1.87
N GLU A 34 0.26 -31.61 2.14
CA GLU A 34 -0.81 -30.68 1.76
C GLU A 34 -0.62 -29.32 2.45
N THR A 35 -0.20 -29.29 3.71
CA THR A 35 0.05 -28.03 4.45
C THR A 35 1.16 -27.21 3.79
N ILE A 36 2.25 -27.86 3.38
CA ILE A 36 3.35 -27.22 2.64
C ILE A 36 2.86 -26.74 1.28
N ALA A 37 2.14 -27.59 0.54
CA ALA A 37 1.60 -27.25 -0.78
C ALA A 37 0.62 -26.08 -0.73
N SER A 38 -0.28 -26.02 0.27
CA SER A 38 -1.23 -24.92 0.45
C SER A 38 -0.52 -23.58 0.71
N LEU A 39 0.57 -23.59 1.49
CA LEU A 39 1.35 -22.38 1.74
C LEU A 39 2.17 -21.94 0.51
N LEU A 40 2.67 -22.88 -0.29
CA LEU A 40 3.47 -22.61 -1.48
C LEU A 40 2.63 -22.35 -2.74
N GLY A 41 1.36 -22.76 -2.75
CA GLY A 41 0.44 -22.61 -3.87
C GLY A 41 -0.09 -21.18 -4.01
N ASP A 42 -0.17 -20.42 -2.92
CA ASP A 42 -0.44 -18.98 -2.98
C ASP A 42 0.84 -18.22 -3.41
N PRO A 43 0.83 -17.50 -4.56
CA PRO A 43 2.03 -16.82 -5.05
C PRO A 43 2.57 -15.72 -4.12
N ALA A 44 1.71 -15.04 -3.36
CA ALA A 44 2.13 -14.01 -2.41
C ALA A 44 2.75 -14.62 -1.15
N ILE A 45 2.16 -15.70 -0.62
CA ILE A 45 2.72 -16.42 0.52
C ILE A 45 4.05 -17.08 0.12
N ALA A 46 4.12 -17.73 -1.04
CA ALA A 46 5.33 -18.35 -1.56
C ALA A 46 6.49 -17.35 -1.69
N ARG A 47 6.22 -16.13 -2.22
CA ARG A 47 7.23 -15.05 -2.24
C ARG A 47 7.72 -14.69 -0.84
N SER A 48 6.80 -14.59 0.14
CA SER A 48 7.17 -14.31 1.53
C SER A 48 7.99 -15.43 2.18
N ILE A 49 7.71 -16.69 1.83
CA ILE A 49 8.45 -17.87 2.30
C ILE A 49 9.87 -17.88 1.73
N VAL A 50 10.04 -17.57 0.43
CA VAL A 50 11.38 -17.45 -0.17
C VAL A 50 12.17 -16.31 0.47
N ALA A 51 11.55 -15.14 0.67
CA ALA A 51 12.21 -14.02 1.33
C ALA A 51 12.61 -14.35 2.78
N LEU A 52 11.77 -15.09 3.51
CA LEU A 52 12.10 -15.57 4.86
C LEU A 52 13.24 -16.59 4.86
N ALA A 53 13.31 -17.47 3.84
CA ALA A 53 14.43 -18.40 3.69
C ALA A 53 15.75 -17.68 3.42
N GLU A 54 15.74 -16.66 2.54
CA GLU A 54 16.90 -15.81 2.29
C GLU A 54 17.37 -15.11 3.56
N ASP A 55 16.44 -14.52 4.33
CA ASP A 55 16.74 -13.83 5.59
C ASP A 55 17.33 -14.78 6.65
N ILE A 56 16.74 -15.97 6.82
CA ILE A 56 17.24 -16.98 7.77
C ILE A 56 18.63 -17.48 7.38
N CYS A 57 18.89 -17.73 6.09
CA CYS A 57 20.21 -18.16 5.63
C CYS A 57 21.27 -17.04 5.76
N GLU A 58 20.88 -15.77 5.74
CA GLU A 58 21.82 -14.65 5.83
C GLU A 58 22.08 -14.20 7.28
N TYR A 59 21.03 -14.12 8.12
CA TYR A 59 21.10 -13.55 9.47
C TYR A 59 20.76 -14.53 10.59
N GLY A 60 20.31 -15.74 10.27
CA GLY A 60 19.79 -16.70 11.24
C GLY A 60 18.32 -16.45 11.60
N ILE A 61 17.82 -17.19 12.58
CA ILE A 61 16.44 -17.03 13.06
C ILE A 61 16.35 -15.83 13.98
N ASP A 62 15.38 -14.95 13.75
CA ASP A 62 15.03 -13.84 14.65
C ASP A 62 14.70 -14.34 16.08
N PRO A 63 15.56 -14.04 17.08
CA PRO A 63 15.34 -14.45 18.46
C PRO A 63 14.31 -13.57 19.19
N SER A 64 13.94 -12.40 18.63
CA SER A 64 12.98 -11.47 19.25
C SER A 64 11.52 -11.88 19.03
N SER A 65 11.25 -12.75 18.05
CA SER A 65 9.90 -13.19 17.70
C SER A 65 9.79 -14.72 17.73
N LEU A 66 9.76 -15.29 18.94
CA LEU A 66 9.68 -16.74 19.13
C LEU A 66 8.38 -17.32 18.55
N PRO A 67 8.44 -18.49 17.87
CA PRO A 67 7.26 -19.25 17.50
C PRO A 67 6.59 -19.82 18.76
N ILE A 68 5.31 -20.17 18.63
CA ILE A 68 4.52 -20.76 19.72
C ILE A 68 4.16 -22.17 19.30
N LEU A 69 4.41 -23.13 20.18
CA LEU A 69 4.18 -24.55 19.96
C LEU A 69 3.36 -25.13 21.10
N GLU A 70 2.61 -26.18 20.79
CA GLU A 70 1.99 -27.04 21.81
C GLU A 70 2.58 -28.45 21.76
N PRO A 71 2.71 -29.13 22.90
CA PRO A 71 3.04 -30.55 22.95
C PRO A 71 2.03 -31.39 22.14
N LYS A 72 2.53 -32.32 21.32
CA LYS A 72 1.69 -33.26 20.57
C LYS A 72 2.38 -34.61 20.42
N GLY A 73 1.91 -35.60 21.16
CA GLY A 73 2.53 -36.93 21.19
C GLY A 73 3.97 -36.84 21.71
N LYS A 74 4.94 -37.31 20.93
CA LYS A 74 6.39 -37.22 21.26
C LYS A 74 7.07 -35.95 20.72
N GLY A 75 6.33 -35.07 20.07
CA GLY A 75 6.85 -33.86 19.45
C GLY A 75 5.96 -32.67 19.74
N TRP A 76 5.90 -31.75 18.78
CA TRP A 76 5.16 -30.49 18.93
C TRP A 76 4.32 -30.20 17.70
N ARG A 77 3.25 -29.43 17.87
CA ARG A 77 2.52 -28.80 16.76
C ARG A 77 2.73 -27.29 16.82
N VAL A 78 2.92 -26.68 15.67
CA VAL A 78 3.02 -25.23 15.56
C VAL A 78 1.66 -24.60 15.84
N LEU A 79 1.61 -23.58 16.69
CA LEU A 79 0.46 -22.69 16.85
C LEU A 79 0.73 -21.34 16.17
N GLU A 80 1.95 -20.84 16.31
CA GLU A 80 2.43 -19.64 15.63
C GLU A 80 3.79 -19.89 14.97
N GLY A 81 3.92 -19.42 13.73
CA GLY A 81 5.16 -19.55 12.98
C GLY A 81 5.16 -20.67 11.93
N ASN A 82 3.99 -21.09 11.42
CA ASN A 82 3.89 -22.10 10.35
C ASN A 82 4.84 -21.79 9.19
N ARG A 83 4.85 -20.54 8.69
CA ARG A 83 5.76 -20.13 7.60
C ARG A 83 7.24 -20.35 7.94
N ARG A 84 7.63 -20.08 9.19
CA ARG A 84 9.02 -20.27 9.66
C ARG A 84 9.38 -21.76 9.67
N PHE A 85 8.52 -22.62 10.21
CA PHE A 85 8.78 -24.06 10.20
C PHE A 85 8.68 -24.67 8.79
N THR A 86 7.84 -24.15 7.89
CA THR A 86 7.84 -24.54 6.48
C THR A 86 9.19 -24.23 5.83
N VAL A 87 9.72 -23.02 6.03
CA VAL A 87 11.05 -22.64 5.53
C VAL A 87 12.13 -23.58 6.05
N LEU A 88 12.18 -23.81 7.36
CA LEU A 88 13.21 -24.65 7.98
C LEU A 88 13.14 -26.10 7.49
N LYS A 89 11.93 -26.65 7.33
CA LYS A 89 11.73 -27.99 6.76
C LYS A 89 12.15 -28.06 5.30
N CYS A 90 11.78 -27.07 4.48
CA CYS A 90 12.16 -27.04 3.07
C CYS A 90 13.65 -26.77 2.85
N LEU A 91 14.32 -26.03 3.74
CA LEU A 91 15.78 -25.86 3.70
C LEU A 91 16.50 -27.15 4.11
N ALA A 92 15.99 -27.86 5.12
CA ALA A 92 16.55 -29.14 5.54
C ALA A 92 16.32 -30.26 4.51
N ASN A 93 15.15 -30.26 3.86
CA ASN A 93 14.81 -31.20 2.80
C ASN A 93 13.99 -30.51 1.69
N PRO A 94 14.65 -30.02 0.62
CA PRO A 94 13.97 -29.41 -0.51
C PRO A 94 12.97 -30.32 -1.23
N ASP A 95 13.11 -31.65 -1.13
CA ASP A 95 12.21 -32.60 -1.80
C ASP A 95 10.80 -32.63 -1.19
N LEU A 96 10.60 -32.01 -0.02
CA LEU A 96 9.27 -31.76 0.53
C LEU A 96 8.43 -30.80 -0.32
N ILE A 97 9.07 -30.01 -1.18
CA ILE A 97 8.38 -29.16 -2.15
C ILE A 97 7.98 -30.04 -3.31
N VAL A 98 6.77 -30.60 -3.27
CA VAL A 98 6.27 -31.53 -4.29
C VAL A 98 5.34 -30.82 -5.28
N GLU A 99 5.26 -31.39 -6.48
CA GLU A 99 4.19 -31.02 -7.43
C GLU A 99 2.85 -31.48 -6.86
N SER A 100 1.81 -30.66 -7.02
CA SER A 100 0.45 -30.96 -6.60
C SER A 100 -0.56 -30.11 -7.38
N ALA A 101 -1.86 -30.32 -7.13
CA ALA A 101 -2.91 -29.47 -7.68
C ALA A 101 -2.77 -27.98 -7.31
N LEU A 102 -2.06 -27.66 -6.22
CA LEU A 102 -1.84 -26.29 -5.74
C LEU A 102 -0.51 -25.70 -6.20
N VAL A 103 0.45 -26.54 -6.56
CA VAL A 103 1.81 -26.14 -6.95
C VAL A 103 2.18 -26.86 -8.24
N ASP A 104 2.17 -26.13 -9.35
CA ASP A 104 2.55 -26.67 -10.66
C ASP A 104 4.02 -27.11 -10.70
N GLU A 105 4.35 -28.05 -11.59
CA GLU A 105 5.68 -28.64 -11.72
C GLU A 105 6.79 -27.59 -11.88
N LYS A 106 6.55 -26.54 -12.68
CA LYS A 106 7.52 -25.47 -12.95
C LYS A 106 7.79 -24.66 -11.69
N THR A 107 6.75 -24.31 -10.95
CA THR A 107 6.87 -23.62 -9.66
C THR A 107 7.58 -24.49 -8.64
N ALA A 108 7.20 -25.76 -8.50
CA ALA A 108 7.84 -26.70 -7.59
C ALA A 108 9.34 -26.86 -7.90
N LYS A 109 9.70 -27.06 -9.18
CA LYS A 109 11.10 -27.17 -9.63
C LYS A 109 11.91 -25.90 -9.36
N ARG A 110 11.32 -24.72 -9.61
CA ARG A 110 11.96 -23.42 -9.33
C ARG A 110 12.20 -23.23 -7.83
N LEU A 111 11.22 -23.55 -6.99
CA LEU A 111 11.32 -23.44 -5.54
C LEU A 111 12.32 -24.45 -4.98
N ARG A 112 12.25 -25.73 -5.39
CA ARG A 112 13.25 -26.76 -5.05
C ARG A 112 14.66 -26.27 -5.31
N LYS A 113 14.93 -25.83 -6.56
CA LYS A 113 16.25 -25.28 -6.92
C LYS A 113 16.66 -24.13 -5.99
N LYS A 114 15.75 -23.17 -5.76
CA LYS A 114 16.02 -22.02 -4.89
C LYS A 114 16.38 -22.44 -3.46
N PHE A 115 15.63 -23.35 -2.86
CA PHE A 115 15.89 -23.86 -1.51
C PHE A 115 17.17 -24.70 -1.44
N THR A 116 17.46 -25.52 -2.46
CA THR A 116 18.75 -26.23 -2.58
C THR A 116 19.93 -25.25 -2.63
N ASP A 117 19.83 -24.20 -3.46
CA ASP A 117 20.89 -23.20 -3.60
C ASP A 117 21.11 -22.41 -2.29
N LEU A 118 20.04 -22.11 -1.55
CA LEU A 118 20.13 -21.45 -0.24
C LEU A 118 20.76 -22.37 0.82
N ALA A 119 20.28 -23.62 0.93
CA ALA A 119 20.79 -24.59 1.89
C ALA A 119 22.28 -24.92 1.68
N LYS A 120 22.77 -24.88 0.43
CA LYS A 120 24.20 -25.03 0.11
C LYS A 120 25.06 -23.85 0.59
N LYS A 121 24.51 -22.63 0.55
CA LYS A 121 25.23 -21.43 1.00
C LYS A 121 25.31 -21.36 2.51
N ASN A 122 24.20 -21.61 3.18
CA ASN A 122 24.14 -21.68 4.63
C ASN A 122 23.04 -22.65 5.07
N PRO A 123 23.38 -23.79 5.71
CA PRO A 123 22.40 -24.74 6.20
C PRO A 123 21.45 -24.12 7.21
N ALA A 124 20.18 -24.54 7.19
CA ALA A 124 19.22 -24.10 8.19
C ALA A 124 19.56 -24.67 9.58
N PRO A 125 19.27 -23.94 10.66
CA PRO A 125 19.42 -24.45 12.01
C PRO A 125 18.49 -25.65 12.24
N THR A 126 19.01 -26.67 12.93
CA THR A 126 18.28 -27.91 13.23
C THR A 126 17.44 -27.81 14.51
N LYS A 127 17.69 -26.77 15.32
CA LYS A 127 16.96 -26.44 16.54
C LYS A 127 16.48 -24.99 16.52
N VAL A 128 15.36 -24.72 17.20
CA VAL A 128 14.76 -23.40 17.28
C VAL A 128 14.25 -23.17 18.70
N ALA A 129 14.56 -22.03 19.29
CA ALA A 129 13.93 -21.58 20.52
C ALA A 129 12.45 -21.27 20.26
N ALA A 130 11.55 -21.84 21.06
CA ALA A 130 10.12 -21.68 20.92
C ALA A 130 9.45 -21.56 22.29
N VAL A 131 8.34 -20.82 22.34
CA VAL A 131 7.43 -20.84 23.49
C VAL A 131 6.59 -22.10 23.41
N ILE A 132 6.70 -22.97 24.42
CA ILE A 132 5.92 -24.19 24.55
C ILE A 132 4.81 -23.94 25.56
N THR A 133 3.56 -24.21 25.17
CA THR A 133 2.41 -24.10 26.07
C THR A 133 1.33 -25.11 25.71
N GLU A 134 0.64 -25.64 26.73
CA GLU A 134 -0.60 -26.42 26.58
C GLU A 134 -1.85 -25.52 26.71
N ASP A 135 -1.68 -24.29 27.19
CA ASP A 135 -2.75 -23.31 27.35
C ASP A 135 -3.05 -22.66 25.99
N ARG A 136 -4.08 -23.20 25.33
CA ARG A 136 -4.52 -22.73 24.02
C ARG A 136 -5.03 -21.29 24.04
N GLU A 137 -5.72 -20.89 25.11
CA GLU A 137 -6.22 -19.51 25.25
C GLU A 137 -5.08 -18.51 25.39
N TYR A 138 -4.05 -18.86 26.17
CA TYR A 138 -2.84 -18.06 26.26
C TYR A 138 -2.10 -17.96 24.92
N ALA A 139 -1.97 -19.07 24.20
CA ALA A 139 -1.36 -19.07 22.87
C ALA A 139 -2.14 -18.18 21.89
N ASP A 140 -3.47 -18.29 21.87
CA ASP A 140 -4.33 -17.52 20.99
C ASP A 140 -4.25 -16.02 21.31
N HIS A 141 -4.23 -15.64 22.59
CA HIS A 141 -3.98 -14.26 23.01
C HIS A 141 -2.65 -13.69 22.45
N LEU A 142 -1.55 -14.45 22.54
CA LEU A 142 -0.25 -14.02 22.00
C LEU A 142 -0.25 -13.95 20.47
N ILE A 143 -0.97 -14.85 19.79
CA ILE A 143 -1.14 -14.85 18.34
C ILE A 143 -1.90 -13.59 17.91
N GLU A 144 -2.99 -13.26 18.60
CA GLU A 144 -3.79 -12.08 18.34
C GLU A 144 -2.96 -10.81 18.48
N LEU A 145 -2.19 -10.67 19.57
CA LEU A 145 -1.30 -9.52 19.77
C LEU A 145 -0.28 -9.32 18.65
N LYS A 146 0.12 -10.41 17.96
CA LYS A 146 1.08 -10.39 16.85
C LYS A 146 0.45 -10.14 15.48
N HIS A 147 -0.74 -10.67 15.23
CA HIS A 147 -1.32 -10.73 13.87
C HIS A 147 -2.53 -9.83 13.64
N THR A 148 -3.16 -9.34 14.71
CA THR A 148 -4.36 -8.49 14.58
C THR A 148 -4.00 -7.01 14.76
N ASN A 149 -4.95 -6.14 14.44
CA ASN A 149 -4.65 -4.71 14.36
C ASN A 149 -4.40 -4.12 15.74
N GLN A 150 -3.35 -3.31 15.85
CA GLN A 150 -2.95 -2.61 17.08
C GLN A 150 -4.12 -1.86 17.77
N ALA A 151 -5.03 -1.28 16.98
CA ALA A 151 -6.20 -0.56 17.48
C ALA A 151 -7.15 -1.44 18.32
N GLN A 152 -7.23 -2.74 17.99
CA GLN A 152 -8.07 -3.71 18.70
C GLN A 152 -7.50 -4.05 20.09
N HIS A 153 -6.19 -3.93 20.25
CA HIS A 153 -5.47 -4.23 21.50
C HIS A 153 -5.11 -3.01 22.33
N ARG A 154 -5.65 -1.82 21.99
CA ARG A 154 -5.33 -0.54 22.67
C ARG A 154 -3.82 -0.30 22.86
N GLY A 155 -3.01 -0.80 21.91
CA GLY A 155 -1.56 -0.67 21.94
C GLY A 155 -0.78 -1.76 22.70
N ALA A 156 -1.41 -2.83 23.17
CA ALA A 156 -0.71 -3.95 23.82
C ALA A 156 0.11 -4.82 22.84
N GLY A 157 -0.26 -4.85 21.56
CA GLY A 157 0.48 -5.55 20.50
C GLY A 157 1.61 -4.71 19.90
N THR A 158 2.40 -5.31 19.00
CA THR A 158 3.54 -4.64 18.35
C THR A 158 3.07 -3.45 17.50
N MET A 159 3.62 -2.26 17.78
CA MET A 159 3.31 -1.05 17.01
C MET A 159 4.16 -0.97 15.74
N THR A 160 3.50 -0.93 14.58
CA THR A 160 4.21 -0.67 13.33
C THR A 160 4.64 0.80 13.25
N TRP A 161 5.86 1.05 12.82
CA TRP A 161 6.31 2.42 12.57
C TRP A 161 5.49 3.10 11.48
N ASP A 162 5.16 4.37 11.74
CA ASP A 162 4.63 5.27 10.72
C ASP A 162 5.68 5.58 9.63
N ALA A 163 5.28 6.31 8.60
CA ALA A 163 6.18 6.63 7.48
C ALA A 163 7.40 7.46 7.93
N ALA A 164 7.23 8.38 8.88
CA ALA A 164 8.31 9.24 9.36
C ALA A 164 9.33 8.46 10.21
N ALA A 165 8.86 7.55 11.06
CA ALA A 165 9.69 6.65 11.86
C ALA A 165 10.46 5.67 10.96
N LYS A 166 9.83 5.13 9.91
CA LYS A 166 10.51 4.28 8.90
C LYS A 166 11.66 5.02 8.21
N ILE A 167 11.44 6.28 7.83
CA ILE A 167 12.47 7.10 7.19
C ILE A 167 13.60 7.37 8.16
N ARG A 168 13.30 7.84 9.39
CA ARG A 168 14.32 8.07 10.42
C ARG A 168 15.16 6.84 10.69
N HIS A 169 14.54 5.67 10.77
CA HIS A 169 15.27 4.42 10.89
C HIS A 169 16.14 4.11 9.67
N ASP A 170 15.62 4.31 8.46
CA ASP A 170 16.40 4.09 7.23
C ASP A 170 17.62 5.02 7.16
N GLN A 171 17.49 6.29 7.58
CA GLN A 171 18.59 7.25 7.67
C GLN A 171 19.66 6.77 8.66
N GLU A 172 19.23 6.34 9.83
CA GLU A 172 20.12 5.83 10.87
C GLU A 172 20.79 4.51 10.48
N VAL A 173 20.16 3.68 9.64
CA VAL A 173 20.84 2.49 9.08
C VAL A 173 21.86 2.89 8.02
N ALA A 174 21.52 3.84 7.16
CA ALA A 174 22.40 4.31 6.09
C ALA A 174 23.66 5.02 6.62
N SER A 175 23.61 5.67 7.79
CA SER A 175 24.75 6.35 8.40
C SER A 175 25.81 5.39 8.96
N ARG A 176 25.40 4.22 9.45
CA ARG A 176 26.28 3.25 10.13
C ARG A 176 26.52 1.94 9.38
N SER A 177 25.87 1.74 8.24
CA SER A 177 25.93 0.48 7.50
C SER A 177 25.92 0.71 5.99
N THR A 178 26.64 -0.15 5.26
CA THR A 178 26.62 -0.20 3.80
C THR A 178 25.41 -0.96 3.25
N ARG A 179 24.64 -1.65 4.12
CA ARG A 179 23.41 -2.36 3.75
C ARG A 179 22.34 -1.39 3.27
N ARG A 180 21.60 -1.81 2.25
CA ARG A 180 20.38 -1.12 1.79
C ARG A 180 19.31 -1.12 2.90
N PRO A 181 18.84 0.04 3.36
CA PRO A 181 17.74 0.12 4.32
C PRO A 181 16.43 -0.44 3.72
N ARG A 182 15.54 -0.94 4.58
CA ARG A 182 14.30 -1.66 4.17
C ARG A 182 13.05 -1.18 4.91
N GLY A 183 13.12 -0.15 5.74
CA GLY A 183 11.98 0.37 6.50
C GLY A 183 10.97 1.11 5.62
N SER A 184 11.44 1.90 4.66
CA SER A 184 10.64 2.72 3.74
C SER A 184 10.64 2.17 2.31
N SER A 185 9.84 2.74 1.42
CA SER A 185 9.95 2.43 -0.01
C SER A 185 11.21 3.05 -0.63
N PRO A 186 11.77 2.48 -1.70
CA PRO A 186 12.89 3.10 -2.43
C PRO A 186 12.60 4.53 -2.89
N GLN A 187 11.35 4.82 -3.27
CA GLN A 187 10.91 6.16 -3.67
C GLN A 187 11.03 7.14 -2.50
N ALA A 188 10.51 6.76 -1.32
CA ALA A 188 10.56 7.61 -0.14
C ALA A 188 12.00 7.89 0.32
N ARG A 189 12.90 6.90 0.25
CA ARG A 189 14.33 7.09 0.55
C ARG A 189 14.99 8.08 -0.40
N ARG A 190 14.78 7.93 -1.71
CA ARG A 190 15.35 8.81 -2.75
C ARG A 190 14.91 10.26 -2.57
N ALA A 191 13.62 10.45 -2.34
CA ALA A 191 13.07 11.77 -2.03
C ALA A 191 13.66 12.33 -0.74
N SER A 192 13.77 11.53 0.33
CA SER A 192 14.31 12.00 1.61
C SER A 192 15.75 12.45 1.48
N GLY A 193 16.62 11.65 0.85
CA GLY A 193 18.02 12.03 0.64
C GLY A 193 18.19 13.33 -0.16
N VAL A 194 17.36 13.55 -1.19
CA VAL A 194 17.36 14.82 -1.94
C VAL A 194 16.89 15.98 -1.06
N LEU A 195 15.83 15.79 -0.28
CA LEU A 195 15.33 16.83 0.63
C LEU A 195 16.34 17.17 1.73
N ASP A 196 17.15 16.22 2.17
CA ASP A 196 18.21 16.44 3.15
C ASP A 196 19.38 17.23 2.54
N LEU A 197 19.78 16.92 1.30
CA LEU A 197 20.73 17.73 0.53
C LEU A 197 20.22 19.16 0.33
N LEU A 198 18.96 19.33 -0.06
CA LEU A 198 18.37 20.66 -0.23
C LEU A 198 18.33 21.44 1.09
N ALA A 199 18.01 20.78 2.20
CA ALA A 199 17.99 21.41 3.51
C ALA A 199 19.39 21.85 3.98
N SER A 200 20.46 21.12 3.63
CA SER A 200 21.82 21.50 4.01
C SER A 200 22.33 22.72 3.26
N ILE A 201 21.96 22.87 1.98
CA ILE A 201 22.41 24.00 1.13
C ILE A 201 21.48 25.23 1.21
N ALA A 202 20.20 25.05 1.57
CA ALA A 202 19.20 26.13 1.62
C ALA A 202 19.15 26.93 2.94
N SER A 203 20.22 26.90 3.74
CA SER A 203 20.24 27.52 5.08
C SER A 203 19.82 29.00 5.02
N GLY A 204 18.69 29.35 5.63
CA GLY A 204 18.13 30.71 5.65
C GLY A 204 16.98 30.99 4.68
N ASN A 205 16.63 30.07 3.77
CA ASN A 205 15.49 30.24 2.87
C ASN A 205 14.19 29.69 3.49
N ALA A 206 13.37 30.59 4.05
CA ALA A 206 12.12 30.23 4.74
C ALA A 206 11.09 29.56 3.82
N ASN A 207 10.96 30.05 2.57
CA ASN A 207 10.03 29.49 1.60
C ASN A 207 10.40 28.05 1.24
N LEU A 208 11.67 27.81 0.92
CA LEU A 208 12.13 26.46 0.57
C LEU A 208 12.06 25.50 1.77
N SER A 209 12.34 25.99 2.98
CA SER A 209 12.15 25.21 4.21
C SER A 209 10.71 24.73 4.37
N ALA A 210 9.72 25.59 4.09
CA ALA A 210 8.30 25.22 4.13
C ALA A 210 7.95 24.18 3.04
N LEU A 211 8.48 24.35 1.82
CA LEU A 211 8.30 23.40 0.73
C LEU A 211 8.89 22.03 1.04
N ILE A 212 10.09 21.97 1.63
CA ILE A 212 10.74 20.74 2.09
C ILE A 212 9.90 20.04 3.16
N ALA A 213 9.40 20.78 4.16
CA ALA A 213 8.54 20.24 5.19
C ALA A 213 7.25 19.65 4.63
N ASN A 214 6.61 20.34 3.68
CA ASN A 214 5.42 19.85 2.99
C ASN A 214 5.72 18.56 2.19
N ALA A 215 6.85 18.53 1.46
CA ALA A 215 7.27 17.37 0.69
C ALA A 215 7.54 16.14 1.57
N ARG A 216 8.14 16.30 2.75
CA ARG A 216 8.34 15.21 3.72
C ARG A 216 7.02 14.62 4.21
N LYS A 217 5.98 15.46 4.38
CA LYS A 217 4.69 15.03 4.90
C LYS A 217 3.79 14.39 3.84
N HIS A 218 3.82 14.90 2.60
CA HIS A 218 2.82 14.55 1.58
C HIS A 218 3.40 14.17 0.21
N GLY A 219 4.68 14.46 -0.05
CA GLY A 219 5.26 14.43 -1.40
C GLY A 219 6.26 13.30 -1.69
N LEU A 220 6.72 12.56 -0.67
CA LEU A 220 7.87 11.65 -0.81
C LEU A 220 7.74 10.60 -1.92
N THR A 221 6.58 9.98 -2.08
CA THR A 221 6.39 8.95 -3.12
C THR A 221 6.29 9.55 -4.52
N THR A 222 5.72 10.75 -4.65
CA THR A 222 5.62 11.50 -5.91
C THR A 222 7.00 12.00 -6.34
N LEU A 223 7.71 12.70 -5.44
CA LEU A 223 9.08 13.17 -5.68
C LEU A 223 10.03 11.99 -5.95
N GLY A 224 9.92 10.94 -5.15
CA GLY A 224 10.71 9.72 -5.32
C GLY A 224 10.43 9.03 -6.65
N ARG A 225 9.23 9.14 -7.23
CA ARG A 225 8.96 8.59 -8.55
C ARG A 225 9.65 9.40 -9.65
N LEU A 226 9.71 10.72 -9.51
CA LEU A 226 10.46 11.60 -10.43
C LEU A 226 11.93 11.22 -10.48
N LEU A 227 12.53 10.99 -9.31
CA LEU A 227 13.92 10.56 -9.12
C LEU A 227 14.18 9.07 -9.46
N GLY A 228 13.22 8.39 -10.13
CA GLY A 228 13.26 6.95 -10.44
C GLY A 228 14.39 6.54 -11.37
N LYS A 229 14.58 7.35 -12.40
CA LYS A 229 15.44 7.05 -13.55
C LYS A 229 16.73 7.87 -13.46
N PRO A 230 17.91 7.29 -13.82
CA PRO A 230 19.16 8.05 -13.88
C PRO A 230 19.05 9.29 -14.77
N GLU A 231 18.35 9.20 -15.91
CA GLU A 231 18.19 10.31 -16.86
C GLU A 231 17.38 11.47 -16.25
N HIS A 232 16.43 11.16 -15.36
CA HIS A 232 15.67 12.20 -14.65
C HIS A 232 16.48 12.83 -13.52
N GLN A 233 17.30 12.03 -12.83
CA GLN A 233 18.18 12.50 -11.77
C GLN A 233 19.19 13.49 -12.33
N GLU A 234 19.84 13.13 -13.44
CA GLU A 234 20.81 13.96 -14.14
C GLU A 234 20.18 15.29 -14.57
N ARG A 235 19.01 15.26 -15.23
CA ARG A 235 18.24 16.47 -15.58
C ARG A 235 17.83 17.34 -14.40
N LEU A 236 17.80 16.79 -13.18
CA LEU A 236 17.51 17.52 -11.94
C LEU A 236 18.79 17.95 -11.21
N GLY A 237 19.97 17.66 -11.76
CA GLY A 237 21.27 18.03 -11.18
C GLY A 237 21.71 17.15 -10.02
N VAL A 238 21.20 15.93 -9.91
CA VAL A 238 21.55 14.99 -8.83
C VAL A 238 21.87 13.60 -9.36
N ARG A 239 22.61 12.81 -8.58
CA ARG A 239 22.79 11.37 -8.82
C ARG A 239 22.57 10.62 -7.52
N ILE A 240 21.76 9.57 -7.55
CA ILE A 240 21.45 8.79 -6.35
C ILE A 240 22.14 7.43 -6.40
N ASP A 241 22.84 7.07 -5.33
CA ASP A 241 23.45 5.74 -5.17
C ASP A 241 22.37 4.66 -5.22
N LYS A 242 22.42 3.81 -6.27
CA LYS A 242 21.47 2.72 -6.50
C LYS A 242 21.51 1.63 -5.43
N ALA A 243 22.65 1.45 -4.75
CA ALA A 243 22.78 0.43 -3.72
C ALA A 243 22.02 0.83 -2.45
N ARG A 244 21.96 2.12 -2.14
CA ARG A 244 21.47 2.64 -0.85
C ARG A 244 20.18 3.47 -0.97
N ASP A 245 19.81 3.92 -2.17
CA ASP A 245 18.63 4.76 -2.48
C ASP A 245 18.56 6.09 -1.71
N TYR A 246 19.59 6.47 -0.97
CA TYR A 246 19.53 7.58 -0.02
C TYR A 246 20.69 8.57 -0.20
N PHE A 247 21.88 8.09 -0.56
CA PHE A 247 23.03 8.95 -0.81
C PHE A 247 22.85 9.69 -2.13
N VAL A 248 22.88 11.01 -2.05
CA VAL A 248 22.69 11.91 -3.19
C VAL A 248 23.99 12.67 -3.43
N GLU A 249 24.53 12.52 -4.63
CA GLU A 249 25.61 13.33 -5.17
C GLU A 249 24.99 14.52 -5.90
N LYS A 250 25.50 15.72 -5.62
CA LYS A 250 25.15 16.95 -6.32
C LYS A 250 25.99 17.04 -7.61
N LEU A 251 25.35 17.28 -8.75
CA LEU A 251 26.02 17.38 -10.06
C LEU A 251 26.15 18.83 -10.57
N VAL A 252 25.47 19.77 -9.93
CA VAL A 252 25.34 21.17 -10.39
C VAL A 252 25.60 22.15 -9.25
N SER A 253 25.72 23.44 -9.54
CA SER A 253 25.84 24.48 -8.50
C SER A 253 24.63 24.48 -7.54
N ASP A 254 24.82 25.01 -6.32
CA ASP A 254 23.72 25.12 -5.34
C ASP A 254 22.57 25.96 -5.90
N GLU A 255 22.88 27.05 -6.60
CA GLU A 255 21.89 27.94 -7.21
C GLU A 255 21.03 27.22 -8.26
N ALA A 256 21.65 26.45 -9.15
CA ALA A 256 20.94 25.68 -10.16
C ALA A 256 20.07 24.57 -9.55
N LEU A 257 20.61 23.88 -8.54
CA LEU A 257 19.89 22.84 -7.83
C LEU A 257 18.67 23.41 -7.07
N LEU A 258 18.87 24.51 -6.36
CA LEU A 258 17.83 25.19 -5.59
C LEU A 258 16.72 25.74 -6.50
N ARG A 259 17.07 26.31 -7.66
CA ARG A 259 16.10 26.78 -8.68
C ARG A 259 15.21 25.62 -9.15
N ALA A 260 15.82 24.53 -9.61
CA ALA A 260 15.11 23.37 -10.13
C ALA A 260 14.18 22.76 -9.07
N PHE A 261 14.67 22.54 -7.85
CA PHE A 261 13.86 21.94 -6.80
C PHE A 261 12.85 22.89 -6.17
N THR A 262 13.07 24.20 -6.15
CA THR A 262 12.01 25.15 -5.75
C THR A 262 10.82 25.04 -6.69
N LYS A 263 11.06 24.92 -8.00
CA LYS A 263 9.99 24.69 -8.99
C LYS A 263 9.27 23.37 -8.75
N VAL A 264 10.03 22.27 -8.61
CA VAL A 264 9.46 20.93 -8.39
C VAL A 264 8.66 20.86 -7.09
N LEU A 265 9.24 21.32 -5.97
CA LEU A 265 8.58 21.26 -4.67
C LEU A 265 7.37 22.19 -4.59
N GLY A 266 7.42 23.36 -5.23
CA GLY A 266 6.29 24.29 -5.33
C GLY A 266 5.09 23.71 -6.07
N GLN A 267 5.33 22.78 -7.00
CA GLN A 267 4.26 22.10 -7.74
C GLN A 267 3.80 20.79 -7.11
N LEU A 268 4.47 20.28 -6.06
CA LEU A 268 4.10 19.02 -5.43
C LEU A 268 2.68 19.07 -4.85
N GLY A 269 1.86 18.08 -5.23
CA GLY A 269 0.47 17.99 -4.79
C GLY A 269 -0.50 18.86 -5.59
N SER A 270 0.01 19.73 -6.48
CA SER A 270 -0.81 20.51 -7.42
C SER A 270 -1.28 19.64 -8.59
N GLU A 271 -2.10 20.22 -9.47
CA GLU A 271 -2.49 19.59 -10.73
C GLU A 271 -1.31 19.35 -11.69
N HIS A 272 -0.18 20.06 -11.52
CA HIS A 272 1.00 19.92 -12.37
C HIS A 272 1.91 18.76 -11.96
N LEU A 273 2.00 18.45 -10.66
CA LEU A 273 2.86 17.40 -10.13
C LEU A 273 2.18 16.66 -8.97
N ASN A 274 1.50 15.56 -9.28
CA ASN A 274 0.93 14.64 -8.30
C ASN A 274 1.02 13.19 -8.79
N SER A 275 0.75 12.25 -7.88
CA SER A 275 0.88 10.82 -8.12
C SER A 275 0.09 10.29 -9.33
N ARG A 276 -0.96 10.99 -9.76
CA ARG A 276 -1.82 10.63 -10.91
C ARG A 276 -1.31 11.23 -12.23
N VAL A 277 -0.59 12.36 -12.18
CA VAL A 277 -0.02 13.02 -13.36
C VAL A 277 1.26 12.30 -13.78
N ILE A 278 2.12 11.93 -12.85
CA ILE A 278 3.42 11.28 -13.13
C ILE A 278 3.37 9.75 -12.97
N ASN A 279 2.32 9.10 -13.47
CA ASN A 279 2.12 7.65 -13.33
C ASN A 279 2.87 6.80 -14.36
N THR A 280 3.30 7.39 -15.48
CA THR A 280 4.08 6.72 -16.54
C THR A 280 5.41 7.42 -16.80
N ASN A 281 6.34 6.73 -17.44
CA ASN A 281 7.62 7.30 -17.87
C ASN A 281 7.42 8.47 -18.86
N ALA A 282 6.50 8.32 -19.81
CA ALA A 282 6.18 9.39 -20.76
C ALA A 282 5.64 10.64 -20.05
N ASN A 283 4.82 10.46 -19.01
CA ASN A 283 4.28 11.59 -18.25
C ASN A 283 5.34 12.29 -17.39
N LEU A 284 6.30 11.52 -16.87
CA LEU A 284 7.46 12.05 -16.15
C LEU A 284 8.34 12.89 -17.08
N GLU A 285 8.66 12.37 -18.25
CA GLU A 285 9.44 13.09 -19.27
C GLU A 285 8.70 14.35 -19.75
N GLY A 286 7.40 14.23 -20.01
CA GLY A 286 6.54 15.38 -20.36
C GLY A 286 6.50 16.45 -19.26
N TYR A 287 6.51 16.06 -17.98
CA TYR A 287 6.62 17.01 -16.88
C TYR A 287 7.97 17.74 -16.87
N LEU A 288 9.08 16.99 -16.94
CA LEU A 288 10.42 17.58 -16.96
C LEU A 288 10.64 18.51 -18.16
N ASN A 289 10.04 18.19 -19.31
CA ASN A 289 10.10 19.04 -20.50
C ASN A 289 9.33 20.36 -20.32
N ARG A 290 8.22 20.35 -19.57
CA ARG A 290 7.44 21.57 -19.29
C ARG A 290 8.15 22.53 -18.34
N ILE A 291 9.02 22.02 -17.47
CA ILE A 291 9.79 22.83 -16.51
C ILE A 291 11.25 23.03 -16.96
N SER A 292 11.58 22.76 -18.23
CA SER A 292 12.95 22.74 -18.74
C SER A 292 13.70 24.06 -18.51
N SER A 293 13.01 25.20 -18.53
CA SER A 293 13.57 26.52 -18.24
C SER A 293 14.04 26.68 -16.79
N ASP A 294 13.48 25.90 -15.87
CA ASP A 294 13.84 25.92 -14.44
C ASP A 294 14.94 24.88 -14.10
N LEU A 295 15.18 23.90 -15.00
CA LEU A 295 16.17 22.85 -14.81
C LEU A 295 17.61 23.36 -15.00
N PRO A 296 18.64 22.62 -14.54
CA PRO A 296 20.02 22.98 -14.79
C PRO A 296 20.36 22.98 -16.29
N ALA A 297 21.01 24.04 -16.75
CA ALA A 297 21.56 24.16 -18.10
C ALA A 297 22.92 23.42 -18.18
N PRO A 298 23.43 23.09 -19.40
CA PRO A 298 24.72 22.40 -19.53
C PRO A 298 25.89 23.08 -18.80
N GLY A 299 25.91 24.42 -18.73
CA GLY A 299 26.94 25.18 -17.99
C GLY A 299 26.79 25.17 -16.47
N ASP A 300 25.67 24.67 -15.93
CA ASP A 300 25.46 24.55 -14.48
C ASP A 300 26.12 23.29 -13.89
N TYR A 301 26.52 22.33 -14.73
CA TYR A 301 27.09 21.06 -14.28
C TYR A 301 28.55 21.24 -13.87
N LEU A 302 28.86 20.75 -12.68
CA LEU A 302 30.21 20.74 -12.15
C LEU A 302 31.05 19.79 -13.01
N THR A 303 32.10 20.31 -13.63
CA THR A 303 33.09 19.48 -14.31
C THR A 303 33.70 18.54 -13.29
N SER A 304 33.76 17.24 -13.60
CA SER A 304 34.59 16.35 -12.82
C SER A 304 36.03 16.82 -12.99
N ASP A 305 36.66 17.31 -11.93
CA ASP A 305 38.08 17.60 -11.92
C ASP A 305 38.86 16.30 -12.21
N SER A 306 39.16 16.10 -13.48
CA SER A 306 40.21 15.24 -14.01
C SER A 306 40.61 15.79 -15.37
N ASP A 307 41.30 16.93 -15.34
CA ASP A 307 42.54 17.19 -16.05
C ASP A 307 42.76 18.71 -16.11
N SER A 308 43.77 19.14 -15.37
CA SER A 308 44.48 20.39 -15.57
C SER A 308 44.92 20.51 -17.03
N ASP A 309 44.73 21.69 -17.63
CA ASP A 309 45.83 22.42 -18.28
C ASP A 309 45.42 23.86 -18.60
N GLU A 310 46.43 24.71 -18.49
CA GLU A 310 46.47 26.17 -18.54
C GLU A 310 45.92 26.76 -19.85
N ASP A 311 45.33 27.95 -19.81
CA ASP A 311 46.02 29.16 -20.28
C ASP A 311 45.19 30.43 -19.95
N SER A 312 45.83 31.40 -19.30
CA SER A 312 45.33 32.78 -19.24
C SER A 312 45.89 33.55 -20.44
N PRO A 313 45.24 34.63 -20.88
CA PRO A 313 45.98 35.88 -20.76
C PRO A 313 45.15 37.05 -20.24
N VAL A 314 45.94 37.98 -19.71
CA VAL A 314 45.67 39.18 -18.93
C VAL A 314 45.50 40.37 -19.89
N ASP A 315 45.21 41.54 -19.28
CA ASP A 315 45.26 42.92 -19.80
C ASP A 315 43.88 43.47 -20.23
N ASP A 316 43.45 44.68 -19.88
CA ASP A 316 44.05 45.78 -19.12
C ASP A 316 42.87 46.72 -18.73
N GLU A 317 42.98 47.39 -17.58
CA GLU A 317 42.10 48.51 -17.20
C GLU A 317 42.56 49.79 -17.94
N PRO A 318 41.72 50.84 -18.16
CA PRO A 318 41.61 51.86 -17.11
C PRO A 318 40.31 52.71 -17.07
N GLY A 319 39.99 53.23 -15.88
CA GLY A 319 39.77 54.68 -15.70
C GLY A 319 38.35 55.26 -15.76
N SER A 320 37.83 55.62 -14.58
CA SER A 320 36.74 56.57 -14.25
C SER A 320 36.81 57.94 -15.01
N PRO A 321 35.77 58.82 -15.04
CA PRO A 321 35.09 59.37 -13.83
C PRO A 321 33.62 59.87 -13.97
N GLY A 322 32.98 60.21 -12.84
CA GLY A 322 32.05 61.36 -12.77
C GLY A 322 30.67 61.16 -12.13
N GLU A 323 30.59 61.48 -10.83
CA GLU A 323 29.41 61.94 -10.07
C GLU A 323 28.82 63.26 -10.67
N PRO A 324 27.59 63.75 -10.32
CA PRO A 324 27.18 63.99 -8.92
C PRO A 324 25.68 63.87 -8.54
N ASP A 325 25.51 63.71 -7.21
CA ASP A 325 24.48 64.19 -6.28
C ASP A 325 23.14 64.75 -6.77
N ARG A 326 22.08 64.31 -6.06
CA ARG A 326 21.16 65.23 -5.38
C ARG A 326 20.48 64.59 -4.17
N ASP A 327 20.84 65.11 -3.00
CA ASP A 327 20.05 65.10 -1.78
C ASP A 327 18.62 65.62 -1.99
N THR A 328 17.65 65.03 -1.30
CA THR A 328 16.85 65.80 -0.32
C THR A 328 16.04 64.90 0.60
N SER A 329 16.22 65.20 1.88
CA SER A 329 15.55 64.74 3.09
C SER A 329 14.04 65.00 3.13
N GLY A 330 13.31 64.16 3.87
CA GLY A 330 11.96 64.46 4.36
C GLY A 330 11.47 63.42 5.35
N GLY A 331 11.85 63.56 6.62
CA GLY A 331 11.26 62.82 7.73
C GLY A 331 9.86 63.34 8.06
N GLY A 332 8.99 62.45 8.53
CA GLY A 332 7.64 62.75 8.99
C GLY A 332 7.13 61.61 9.87
N ASP A 333 7.05 61.90 11.16
CA ASP A 333 6.76 61.01 12.27
C ASP A 333 5.24 61.01 12.58
N HIS A 334 4.63 59.82 12.62
CA HIS A 334 3.37 59.38 13.29
C HIS A 334 2.03 60.12 13.00
N PRO A 335 0.82 59.53 13.22
CA PRO A 335 0.49 58.34 14.03
C PRO A 335 -0.50 57.31 13.41
N ASN A 336 -0.59 56.15 14.06
CA ASN A 336 -1.62 55.12 13.90
C ASN A 336 -3.05 55.66 14.09
N PRO A 337 -4.03 55.08 13.37
CA PRO A 337 -5.32 54.79 13.97
C PRO A 337 -5.74 53.33 13.78
N ASP A 338 -6.09 52.72 14.91
CA ASP A 338 -7.20 51.79 15.14
C ASP A 338 -7.36 50.52 14.30
N GLY A 339 -7.46 49.41 15.05
CA GLY A 339 -7.54 48.06 14.56
C GLY A 339 -8.85 47.72 13.84
N ASP A 340 -8.70 46.95 12.78
CA ASP A 340 -9.77 46.24 12.11
C ASP A 340 -10.07 44.90 12.82
N PRO A 341 -11.34 44.44 12.81
CA PRO A 341 -11.85 43.38 13.67
C PRO A 341 -11.38 41.98 13.24
N GLU A 342 -11.25 41.12 14.25
CA GLU A 342 -10.94 39.70 14.12
C GLU A 342 -11.97 38.99 13.20
N PRO A 343 -11.55 38.16 12.23
CA PRO A 343 -12.47 37.50 11.31
C PRO A 343 -13.23 36.37 12.03
N ASP A 344 -14.57 36.42 11.93
CA ASP A 344 -15.48 35.43 12.50
C ASP A 344 -15.08 33.97 12.15
N PRO A 345 -15.20 33.02 13.11
CA PRO A 345 -14.88 31.62 12.86
C PRO A 345 -15.88 31.02 11.86
N LYS A 346 -15.36 30.49 10.75
CA LYS A 346 -16.16 29.78 9.73
C LYS A 346 -17.04 28.68 10.37
N PRO A 347 -18.30 28.53 9.96
CA PRO A 347 -19.22 27.56 10.55
C PRO A 347 -18.76 26.12 10.28
N LYS A 348 -18.75 25.30 11.33
CA LYS A 348 -18.46 23.86 11.23
C LYS A 348 -19.51 23.18 10.32
N PRO A 349 -19.11 22.26 9.43
CA PRO A 349 -20.05 21.55 8.57
C PRO A 349 -21.03 20.72 9.41
N ARG A 350 -22.33 20.81 9.10
CA ARG A 350 -23.37 20.04 9.77
C ARG A 350 -23.15 18.53 9.54
N PRO A 351 -23.31 17.67 10.56
CA PRO A 351 -23.19 16.23 10.40
C PRO A 351 -24.26 15.71 9.42
N LYS A 352 -23.83 14.86 8.47
CA LYS A 352 -24.74 14.20 7.53
C LYS A 352 -25.67 13.25 8.31
N PRO A 353 -26.94 13.07 7.88
CA PRO A 353 -27.87 12.16 8.55
C PRO A 353 -27.30 10.73 8.56
N ASP A 354 -27.44 10.07 9.70
CA ASP A 354 -26.87 8.73 9.93
C ASP A 354 -27.66 7.67 9.13
N ILE A 355 -26.95 6.77 8.44
CA ILE A 355 -27.58 5.67 7.70
C ILE A 355 -27.99 4.62 8.75
N THR A 356 -29.30 4.42 8.91
CA THR A 356 -29.85 3.52 9.95
C THR A 356 -30.34 2.17 9.41
N GLN A 357 -30.59 2.09 8.11
CA GLN A 357 -31.00 0.88 7.39
C GLN A 357 -30.10 0.69 6.15
N PRO A 358 -29.59 -0.52 5.88
CA PRO A 358 -28.78 -0.76 4.69
C PRO A 358 -29.61 -0.57 3.42
N PHE A 359 -29.00 0.08 2.42
CA PHE A 359 -29.58 0.32 1.08
C PHE A 359 -31.00 0.90 1.10
N ALA A 360 -31.33 1.74 2.08
CA ALA A 360 -32.65 2.35 2.19
C ALA A 360 -33.02 3.09 0.89
N GLY A 361 -34.17 2.74 0.31
CA GLY A 361 -34.67 3.34 -0.93
C GLY A 361 -34.06 2.81 -2.23
N LEU A 362 -33.13 1.84 -2.17
CA LEU A 362 -32.63 1.16 -3.36
C LEU A 362 -33.72 0.28 -3.99
N HIS A 363 -33.97 0.48 -5.29
CA HIS A 363 -34.86 -0.35 -6.10
C HIS A 363 -34.08 -0.87 -7.30
N LEU A 364 -34.11 -2.18 -7.53
CA LEU A 364 -33.42 -2.85 -8.65
C LEU A 364 -34.45 -3.54 -9.54
N HIS A 365 -34.73 -2.95 -10.70
CA HIS A 365 -35.80 -3.40 -11.61
C HIS A 365 -35.41 -4.65 -12.40
N THR A 366 -34.10 -4.84 -12.65
CA THR A 366 -33.58 -5.97 -13.43
C THR A 366 -33.24 -7.18 -12.56
N ALA A 367 -33.26 -7.03 -11.24
CA ALA A 367 -32.98 -8.10 -10.28
C ALA A 367 -34.06 -9.19 -10.32
N GLY A 368 -33.66 -10.45 -10.20
CA GLY A 368 -34.57 -11.58 -10.09
C GLY A 368 -35.35 -11.60 -8.77
N THR A 369 -36.46 -12.33 -8.73
CA THR A 369 -37.38 -12.37 -7.58
C THR A 369 -36.68 -12.69 -6.26
N LYS A 370 -35.75 -13.65 -6.26
CA LYS A 370 -34.97 -14.00 -5.06
C LYS A 370 -34.12 -12.82 -4.57
N THR A 371 -33.43 -12.13 -5.48
CA THR A 371 -32.57 -11.00 -5.14
C THR A 371 -33.37 -9.81 -4.63
N GLN A 372 -34.56 -9.56 -5.20
CA GLN A 372 -35.50 -8.55 -4.70
C GLN A 372 -36.00 -8.88 -3.29
N GLN A 373 -36.34 -10.14 -3.00
CA GLN A 373 -36.74 -10.58 -1.66
C GLN A 373 -35.61 -10.39 -0.64
N VAL A 374 -34.38 -10.79 -0.98
CA VAL A 374 -33.21 -10.59 -0.11
C VAL A 374 -32.94 -9.09 0.13
N LEU A 375 -33.11 -8.23 -0.87
CA LEU A 375 -32.98 -6.78 -0.71
C LEU A 375 -34.05 -6.22 0.25
N ALA A 376 -35.31 -6.64 0.11
CA ALA A 376 -36.40 -6.21 0.99
C ALA A 376 -36.16 -6.64 2.44
N GLU A 377 -35.69 -7.87 2.67
CA GLU A 377 -35.30 -8.35 4.00
C GLU A 377 -34.11 -7.55 4.57
N LEU A 378 -33.09 -7.26 3.76
CA LEU A 378 -31.94 -6.44 4.16
C LEU A 378 -32.35 -5.01 4.53
N GLN A 379 -33.24 -4.38 3.78
CA GLN A 379 -33.76 -3.04 4.03
C GLN A 379 -34.64 -2.96 5.29
N ALA A 380 -35.24 -4.08 5.71
CA ALA A 380 -36.00 -4.17 6.95
C ALA A 380 -35.10 -4.19 8.20
N LEU A 381 -33.82 -4.56 8.06
CA LEU A 381 -32.87 -4.59 9.16
C LEU A 381 -32.49 -3.18 9.64
N ARG A 382 -32.15 -3.06 10.92
CA ARG A 382 -31.59 -1.83 11.49
C ARG A 382 -30.12 -2.02 11.84
N ILE A 383 -29.25 -1.19 11.28
CA ILE A 383 -27.78 -1.26 11.48
C ILE A 383 -27.43 -1.19 12.97
N ASP A 384 -28.09 -0.32 13.71
CA ASP A 384 -27.79 -0.11 15.14
C ASP A 384 -28.21 -1.28 16.03
N ARG A 385 -29.18 -2.09 15.57
CA ARG A 385 -29.74 -3.22 16.33
C ARG A 385 -29.17 -4.56 15.88
N GLN A 386 -28.90 -4.72 14.58
CA GLN A 386 -28.60 -6.00 13.93
C GLN A 386 -27.37 -5.89 13.01
N PRO A 387 -26.21 -5.36 13.48
CA PRO A 387 -25.08 -5.06 12.60
C PRO A 387 -24.51 -6.33 11.93
N TYR A 388 -24.47 -7.47 12.62
CA TYR A 388 -24.00 -8.74 12.04
C TYR A 388 -24.87 -9.21 10.89
N SER A 389 -26.19 -9.23 11.09
CA SER A 389 -27.15 -9.58 10.04
C SER A 389 -27.00 -8.63 8.85
N CYS A 390 -26.82 -7.33 9.09
CA CYS A 390 -26.63 -6.35 8.03
C CYS A 390 -25.38 -6.63 7.19
N VAL A 391 -24.22 -6.90 7.80
CA VAL A 391 -22.99 -7.17 7.03
C VAL A 391 -23.10 -8.46 6.21
N VAL A 392 -23.59 -9.54 6.84
CA VAL A 392 -23.72 -10.85 6.18
C VAL A 392 -24.69 -10.75 5.01
N MET A 393 -25.86 -10.15 5.23
CA MET A 393 -26.86 -9.98 4.18
C MET A 393 -26.39 -9.00 3.09
N THR A 394 -25.62 -7.96 3.42
CA THR A 394 -25.00 -7.07 2.42
C THR A 394 -24.11 -7.85 1.46
N ARG A 395 -23.25 -8.75 1.98
CA ARG A 395 -22.40 -9.61 1.14
C ARG A 395 -23.23 -10.51 0.23
N VAL A 396 -24.20 -11.24 0.81
CA VAL A 396 -25.07 -12.17 0.08
C VAL A 396 -25.83 -11.43 -1.03
N PHE A 397 -26.39 -10.27 -0.71
CA PHE A 397 -27.12 -9.44 -1.66
C PHE A 397 -26.25 -8.97 -2.82
N ILE A 398 -25.09 -8.36 -2.55
CA ILE A 398 -24.18 -7.89 -3.61
C ILE A 398 -23.75 -9.05 -4.50
N GLU A 399 -23.47 -10.22 -3.91
CA GLU A 399 -23.05 -11.40 -4.66
C GLU A 399 -24.13 -11.96 -5.57
N LEU A 400 -25.38 -12.02 -5.09
CA LEU A 400 -26.53 -12.43 -5.89
C LEU A 400 -26.75 -11.48 -7.06
N PHE A 401 -26.83 -10.17 -6.79
CA PHE A 401 -27.16 -9.20 -7.83
C PHE A 401 -26.05 -9.07 -8.89
N VAL A 402 -24.79 -8.96 -8.48
CA VAL A 402 -23.66 -8.91 -9.42
C VAL A 402 -23.58 -10.19 -10.25
N GLY A 403 -23.89 -11.35 -9.66
CA GLY A 403 -23.98 -12.62 -10.38
C GLY A 403 -25.09 -12.61 -11.45
N GLU A 404 -26.28 -12.12 -11.09
CA GLU A 404 -27.41 -11.97 -12.02
C GLU A 404 -27.08 -11.02 -13.17
N VAL A 405 -26.48 -9.85 -12.89
CA VAL A 405 -26.05 -8.88 -13.91
C VAL A 405 -25.14 -9.52 -14.94
N LEU A 406 -24.08 -10.21 -14.50
CA LEU A 406 -23.12 -10.84 -15.42
C LEU A 406 -23.75 -11.97 -16.25
N ASN A 407 -24.67 -12.74 -15.65
CA ASN A 407 -25.40 -13.79 -16.36
C ASN A 407 -26.38 -13.21 -17.40
N SER A 408 -27.11 -12.16 -17.04
CA SER A 408 -28.03 -11.45 -17.95
C SER A 408 -27.28 -10.88 -19.15
N LEU A 409 -26.17 -10.17 -18.92
CA LEU A 409 -25.35 -9.61 -20.01
C LEU A 409 -24.75 -10.69 -20.92
N LYS A 410 -24.32 -11.81 -20.34
CA LYS A 410 -23.86 -12.97 -21.12
C LYS A 410 -24.98 -13.54 -22.01
N GLY A 411 -26.21 -13.63 -21.49
CA GLY A 411 -27.38 -14.07 -22.26
C GLY A 411 -27.75 -13.14 -23.41
N LEU A 412 -27.40 -11.86 -23.31
CA LEU A 412 -27.59 -10.84 -24.34
C LEU A 412 -26.46 -10.78 -25.38
N GLY A 413 -25.44 -11.66 -25.29
CA GLY A 413 -24.33 -11.70 -26.23
C GLY A 413 -23.24 -10.65 -26.02
N GLU A 414 -23.26 -9.91 -24.89
CA GLU A 414 -22.19 -8.99 -24.54
C GLU A 414 -20.87 -9.76 -24.27
N PRO A 415 -19.70 -9.23 -24.66
CA PRO A 415 -18.41 -9.91 -24.51
C PRO A 415 -17.99 -9.96 -23.03
N VAL A 416 -18.56 -10.89 -22.27
CA VAL A 416 -18.14 -11.24 -20.92
C VAL A 416 -17.05 -12.33 -21.05
N THR A 417 -15.78 -11.91 -21.08
CA THR A 417 -14.62 -12.83 -21.24
C THR A 417 -14.61 -13.95 -20.19
N HIS A 418 -14.21 -15.16 -20.62
CA HIS A 418 -14.35 -16.44 -19.93
C HIS A 418 -13.82 -16.57 -18.49
N ALA A 419 -14.53 -17.41 -17.72
CA ALA A 419 -14.17 -18.14 -16.50
C ALA A 419 -13.73 -17.34 -15.26
N LEU A 420 -14.69 -16.65 -14.65
CA LEU A 420 -14.59 -16.35 -13.20
C LEU A 420 -14.80 -17.66 -12.44
N LYS A 421 -13.93 -17.96 -11.45
CA LYS A 421 -14.22 -19.03 -10.49
C LYS A 421 -15.61 -18.78 -9.90
N LYS A 422 -16.40 -19.84 -9.77
CA LYS A 422 -17.84 -19.79 -9.46
C LYS A 422 -18.16 -19.18 -8.07
N GLU A 423 -17.15 -18.77 -7.30
CA GLU A 423 -17.25 -18.45 -5.88
C GLU A 423 -16.61 -17.10 -5.47
N ASP A 424 -15.86 -16.42 -6.35
CA ASP A 424 -15.13 -15.20 -5.95
C ASP A 424 -15.88 -13.92 -6.32
N LEU A 425 -16.40 -13.21 -5.31
CA LEU A 425 -17.13 -11.95 -5.45
C LEU A 425 -16.24 -10.81 -6.00
N GLY A 426 -14.97 -10.71 -5.57
CA GLY A 426 -14.06 -9.62 -5.95
C GLY A 426 -13.86 -9.47 -7.47
N PRO A 427 -13.47 -10.53 -8.18
CA PRO A 427 -13.37 -10.54 -9.63
C PRO A 427 -14.68 -10.16 -10.36
N ARG A 428 -15.85 -10.54 -9.82
CA ARG A 428 -17.14 -10.15 -10.41
C ARG A 428 -17.40 -8.65 -10.27
N VAL A 429 -17.16 -8.08 -9.09
CA VAL A 429 -17.30 -6.63 -8.85
C VAL A 429 -16.32 -5.86 -9.74
N ALA A 430 -15.07 -6.31 -9.87
CA ALA A 430 -14.08 -5.71 -10.76
C ALA A 430 -14.58 -5.69 -12.23
N ARG A 431 -15.18 -6.78 -12.69
CA ARG A 431 -15.73 -6.85 -14.05
C ARG A 431 -16.92 -5.91 -14.25
N CYS A 432 -17.81 -5.80 -13.27
CA CYS A 432 -18.91 -4.84 -13.30
C CYS A 432 -18.42 -3.38 -13.35
N LEU A 433 -17.32 -3.05 -12.65
CA LEU A 433 -16.68 -1.74 -12.77
C LEU A 433 -16.14 -1.49 -14.18
N GLU A 434 -15.50 -2.48 -14.80
CA GLU A 434 -15.05 -2.38 -16.20
C GLU A 434 -16.21 -2.16 -17.18
N LEU A 435 -17.39 -2.71 -16.92
CA LEU A 435 -18.58 -2.51 -17.76
C LEU A 435 -19.13 -1.09 -17.65
N LEU A 436 -19.18 -0.53 -16.43
CA LEU A 436 -19.74 0.80 -16.19
C LEU A 436 -18.78 1.95 -16.58
N GLU A 437 -17.48 1.73 -16.44
CA GLU A 437 -16.49 2.78 -16.61
C GLU A 437 -15.61 2.58 -17.85
N GLY A 438 -15.48 1.33 -18.33
CA GLY A 438 -14.52 0.92 -19.35
C GLY A 438 -13.26 0.26 -18.76
N ARG A 439 -12.50 -0.43 -19.61
CA ARG A 439 -11.21 -1.02 -19.19
C ARG A 439 -10.12 0.04 -19.06
N GLY A 440 -9.30 -0.08 -18.03
CA GLY A 440 -8.12 0.79 -17.85
C GLY A 440 -8.46 2.23 -17.44
N VAL A 441 -9.64 2.46 -16.88
CA VAL A 441 -10.10 3.78 -16.44
C VAL A 441 -9.16 4.34 -15.39
N SER A 442 -8.68 5.56 -15.66
CA SER A 442 -7.78 6.27 -14.77
C SER A 442 -8.43 6.50 -13.40
N PRO A 443 -7.68 6.51 -12.28
CA PRO A 443 -8.26 6.69 -10.95
C PRO A 443 -9.12 7.96 -10.75
N ARG A 444 -8.97 8.99 -11.60
CA ARG A 444 -9.79 10.21 -11.58
C ARG A 444 -11.13 10.07 -12.30
N ALA A 445 -11.18 9.21 -13.32
CA ALA A 445 -12.36 8.97 -14.14
C ALA A 445 -13.24 7.85 -13.58
N ARG A 446 -12.78 7.17 -12.52
CA ARG A 446 -13.57 6.18 -11.79
C ARG A 446 -14.78 6.88 -11.17
N LYS A 447 -15.96 6.42 -11.53
CA LYS A 447 -17.24 6.80 -10.92
C LYS A 447 -17.36 6.19 -9.52
N PHE A 448 -16.71 5.04 -9.28
CA PHE A 448 -16.75 4.31 -8.00
C PHE A 448 -15.35 4.11 -7.38
N PRO A 449 -14.61 5.20 -7.06
CA PRO A 449 -13.22 5.11 -6.62
C PRO A 449 -13.04 4.31 -5.33
N ALA A 450 -13.98 4.42 -4.39
CA ALA A 450 -13.95 3.69 -3.13
C ALA A 450 -14.01 2.16 -3.35
N ILE A 451 -14.81 1.67 -4.30
CA ILE A 451 -14.91 0.23 -4.60
C ILE A 451 -13.61 -0.26 -5.26
N HIS A 452 -13.05 0.52 -6.19
CA HIS A 452 -11.76 0.21 -6.85
C HIS A 452 -10.59 0.11 -5.86
N ASP A 453 -10.49 1.06 -4.93
CA ASP A 453 -9.39 1.10 -3.97
C ASP A 453 -9.41 -0.13 -3.04
N HIS A 454 -10.60 -0.62 -2.69
CA HIS A 454 -10.76 -1.78 -1.81
C HIS A 454 -10.56 -3.12 -2.52
N LEU A 455 -10.89 -3.22 -3.80
CA LEU A 455 -10.53 -4.39 -4.62
C LEU A 455 -9.02 -4.53 -4.78
N SER A 456 -8.28 -3.41 -4.80
CA SER A 456 -6.83 -3.38 -5.02
C SER A 456 -6.02 -3.63 -3.75
N ASN A 457 -6.49 -3.11 -2.61
CA ASN A 457 -5.73 -3.14 -1.35
C ASN A 457 -6.05 -4.34 -0.47
N GLY A 458 -7.14 -5.08 -0.71
CA GLY A 458 -7.54 -6.29 0.03
C GLY A 458 -7.93 -6.07 1.49
N ALA A 459 -7.48 -4.97 2.11
CA ALA A 459 -7.76 -4.57 3.48
C ALA A 459 -8.54 -3.24 3.50
N GLY A 460 -9.73 -3.28 4.09
CA GLY A 460 -10.62 -2.12 4.29
C GLY A 460 -12.08 -2.56 4.39
N GLU A 461 -12.93 -1.73 4.99
CA GLU A 461 -14.32 -2.08 5.36
C GLU A 461 -15.21 -2.46 4.16
N LEU A 462 -14.88 -2.00 2.95
CA LEU A 462 -15.59 -2.34 1.71
C LEU A 462 -15.02 -3.57 1.00
N SER A 463 -13.95 -4.19 1.50
CA SER A 463 -13.28 -5.28 0.77
C SER A 463 -14.06 -6.58 0.86
N VAL A 464 -14.02 -7.36 -0.23
CA VAL A 464 -14.65 -8.69 -0.28
C VAL A 464 -14.05 -9.63 0.76
N ALA A 465 -12.75 -9.52 1.04
CA ALA A 465 -12.07 -10.28 2.09
C ALA A 465 -12.53 -9.86 3.51
N TYR A 466 -12.86 -8.58 3.69
CA TYR A 466 -13.42 -8.05 4.94
C TYR A 466 -14.87 -8.51 5.14
N MET A 467 -15.72 -8.46 4.10
CA MET A 467 -17.06 -9.04 4.13
C MET A 467 -17.04 -10.55 4.38
N HIS A 468 -16.03 -11.25 3.85
CA HIS A 468 -15.84 -12.69 4.05
C HIS A 468 -15.48 -13.04 5.50
N SER A 469 -14.71 -12.18 6.15
CA SER A 469 -14.25 -12.37 7.53
C SER A 469 -15.40 -12.43 8.55
N TYR A 470 -16.51 -11.72 8.33
CA TYR A 470 -17.67 -11.73 9.24
C TYR A 470 -18.49 -13.02 9.26
N VAL A 471 -18.43 -13.81 8.19
CA VAL A 471 -19.22 -15.05 8.08
C VAL A 471 -18.44 -16.23 8.68
N HIS A 472 -17.11 -16.21 8.58
CA HIS A 472 -16.28 -17.38 8.85
C HIS A 472 -15.29 -17.20 10.02
N ARG A 473 -15.14 -15.98 10.55
CA ARG A 473 -14.23 -15.74 11.67
C ARG A 473 -14.97 -15.30 12.92
N THR A 474 -14.69 -15.97 14.03
CA THR A 474 -15.29 -15.72 15.35
C THR A 474 -14.71 -14.48 16.06
N ASP A 475 -13.61 -13.92 15.55
CA ASP A 475 -12.88 -12.77 16.10
C ASP A 475 -13.22 -11.43 15.41
N TYR A 476 -14.17 -11.44 14.45
CA TYR A 476 -14.62 -10.25 13.72
C TYR A 476 -15.96 -9.75 14.24
N TYR A 477 -15.94 -8.58 14.90
CA TYR A 477 -17.14 -7.94 15.44
C TYR A 477 -17.76 -6.99 14.42
N ALA A 478 -19.07 -7.11 14.17
CA ALA A 478 -19.76 -6.29 13.19
C ALA A 478 -19.66 -4.81 13.53
N ASP A 479 -19.00 -4.08 12.64
CA ASP A 479 -18.82 -2.64 12.76
C ASP A 479 -19.98 -1.92 12.06
N ARG A 480 -20.70 -1.10 12.81
CA ARG A 480 -21.82 -0.30 12.30
C ARG A 480 -21.33 0.68 11.24
N GLU A 481 -20.13 1.24 11.43
CA GLU A 481 -19.53 2.17 10.48
C GLU A 481 -19.20 1.47 9.16
N ALA A 482 -18.69 0.23 9.23
CA ALA A 482 -18.44 -0.59 8.05
C ALA A 482 -19.72 -0.84 7.22
N VAL A 483 -20.85 -1.22 7.85
CA VAL A 483 -22.13 -1.41 7.14
C VAL A 483 -22.60 -0.11 6.48
N ARG A 484 -22.46 1.01 7.18
CA ARG A 484 -22.85 2.33 6.66
C ARG A 484 -21.96 2.73 5.48
N ASN A 485 -20.66 2.49 5.58
CA ASN A 485 -19.71 2.74 4.50
C ASN A 485 -20.00 1.84 3.29
N GLN A 486 -20.26 0.55 3.52
CA GLN A 486 -20.67 -0.41 2.47
C GLN A 486 -21.92 0.08 1.76
N THR A 487 -22.98 0.41 2.50
CA THR A 487 -24.22 0.96 1.95
C THR A 487 -23.94 2.21 1.11
N ARG A 488 -23.21 3.18 1.67
CA ARG A 488 -22.94 4.47 1.03
C ARG A 488 -22.21 4.34 -0.30
N HIS A 489 -21.30 3.37 -0.41
CA HIS A 489 -20.46 3.23 -1.60
C HIS A 489 -21.02 2.24 -2.61
N TYR A 490 -21.66 1.15 -2.17
CA TYR A 490 -22.23 0.16 -3.08
C TYR A 490 -23.58 0.59 -3.65
N GLN A 491 -24.42 1.35 -2.94
CA GLN A 491 -25.74 1.75 -3.44
C GLN A 491 -25.69 2.43 -4.83
N PRO A 492 -24.92 3.52 -5.04
CA PRO A 492 -24.87 4.15 -6.36
C PRO A 492 -24.25 3.25 -7.45
N PHE A 493 -23.39 2.31 -7.06
CA PHE A 493 -22.82 1.32 -7.98
C PHE A 493 -23.86 0.30 -8.44
N LEU A 494 -24.71 -0.18 -7.51
CA LEU A 494 -25.78 -1.13 -7.82
C LEU A 494 -26.86 -0.49 -8.70
N GLU A 495 -27.23 0.76 -8.43
CA GLU A 495 -28.17 1.54 -9.27
C GLU A 495 -27.64 1.70 -10.70
N ALA A 496 -26.34 2.03 -10.85
CA ALA A 496 -25.72 2.14 -12.16
C ALA A 496 -25.69 0.80 -12.92
N LEU A 497 -25.48 -0.32 -12.23
CA LEU A 497 -25.55 -1.65 -12.85
C LEU A 497 -26.97 -2.00 -13.31
N ASP A 498 -27.98 -1.73 -12.50
CA ASP A 498 -29.38 -1.99 -12.84
C ASP A 498 -29.78 -1.23 -14.11
N LEU A 499 -29.42 0.06 -14.17
CA LEU A 499 -29.65 0.90 -15.34
C LEU A 499 -28.89 0.39 -16.57
N TYR A 500 -27.63 -0.03 -16.40
CA TYR A 500 -26.83 -0.59 -17.49
C TYR A 500 -27.47 -1.85 -18.08
N VAL A 501 -27.97 -2.76 -17.24
CA VAL A 501 -28.65 -3.98 -17.68
C VAL A 501 -29.99 -3.67 -18.35
N ALA A 502 -30.79 -2.76 -17.78
CA ALA A 502 -32.07 -2.34 -18.38
C ALA A 502 -31.84 -1.76 -19.79
N ASN A 503 -30.82 -0.92 -19.96
CA ASN A 503 -30.44 -0.38 -21.25
C ASN A 503 -29.99 -1.46 -22.24
N ALA A 504 -29.21 -2.45 -21.78
CA ALA A 504 -28.81 -3.58 -22.63
C ALA A 504 -30.02 -4.44 -23.08
N GLN A 505 -30.98 -4.69 -22.19
CA GLN A 505 -32.22 -5.40 -22.49
C GLN A 505 -33.08 -4.63 -23.50
N ASN A 506 -33.22 -3.31 -23.33
CA ASN A 506 -33.97 -2.44 -24.25
C ASN A 506 -33.33 -2.42 -25.65
N ARG A 507 -31.99 -2.36 -25.73
CA ARG A 507 -31.26 -2.47 -27.01
C ARG A 507 -31.51 -3.80 -27.70
N ALA A 508 -31.48 -4.90 -26.95
CA ALA A 508 -31.76 -6.24 -27.50
C ALA A 508 -33.22 -6.41 -27.95
N ALA A 509 -34.16 -5.72 -27.31
CA ALA A 509 -35.59 -5.71 -27.65
C ALA A 509 -35.96 -4.72 -28.77
N GLY A 510 -34.99 -4.02 -29.39
CA GLY A 510 -35.23 -3.11 -30.52
C GLY A 510 -35.92 -1.79 -30.16
N HIS A 511 -35.89 -1.37 -28.89
CA HIS A 511 -36.48 -0.09 -28.46
C HIS A 511 -35.42 1.03 -28.54
N PRO A 512 -35.75 2.23 -29.06
CA PRO A 512 -34.81 3.35 -29.11
C PRO A 512 -34.41 3.79 -27.70
N ALA A 513 -33.13 4.10 -27.49
CA ALA A 513 -32.59 4.52 -26.21
C ALA A 513 -33.32 5.78 -25.69
N SER A 514 -33.95 5.68 -24.51
CA SER A 514 -34.57 6.82 -23.86
C SER A 514 -33.51 7.78 -23.33
N GLU A 515 -33.62 9.06 -23.68
CA GLU A 515 -32.84 10.18 -23.15
C GLU A 515 -33.06 10.33 -21.64
N LEU A 516 -32.19 9.74 -20.84
CA LEU A 516 -31.92 10.13 -19.46
C LEU A 516 -30.40 10.01 -19.26
N GLU A 517 -29.66 10.98 -19.81
CA GLU A 517 -28.29 11.29 -19.41
C GLU A 517 -28.26 12.10 -18.12
#